data_AF-F2IIF6-F1
#
_entry.id   AF-F2IIF6-F1
#
_cell.length_a   1.000
_cell.length_b   1.000
_cell.length_c   1.000
_cell.angle_alpha   90.00
_cell.angle_beta   90.00
_cell.angle_gamma   90.00
#
_symmetry.space_group_name_H-M   'P 1'
#
loop_
_entity.id
_entity.type
_entity.pdbx_description
1 polymer ?
#
loop_
_entity_poly.entity_id
_entity_poly.type
_entity_poly.pdbx_seq_one_letter_code
_entity_poly.pdbx_strand_id
1 'polypeptide(L)'
;MLVQDKDYVFYEDSGVMNSKQPMKILNATVVGTKNYVFFIPTKTTGLFLILDTIKNHSYFQGISIPEGVKKLIDSSNSVGDLEESLKALLQDDEKYVHFILDWPSFKFKGFLGKHTLRLGKGGTGAWSSVTVNGKGKSKAFRTYYGQ
;
A
#
# COMPACT_ATOMS: atom_id res chain seq x y z
N MET A 1 -2.42 21.43 -3.02
CA MET A 1 -1.69 20.39 -3.77
C MET A 1 -0.83 19.65 -2.78
N LEU A 2 -0.93 18.33 -2.77
CA LEU A 2 -0.18 17.46 -1.85
C LEU A 2 1.28 17.36 -2.26
N VAL A 3 2.18 17.31 -1.27
CA VAL A 3 3.63 17.26 -1.46
C VAL A 3 4.14 15.87 -1.13
N GLN A 4 4.73 15.18 -2.11
CA GLN A 4 5.36 13.88 -1.91
C GLN A 4 6.53 13.97 -0.89
N ASP A 5 6.72 12.91 -0.12
CA ASP A 5 7.68 12.77 0.98
C ASP A 5 7.41 13.69 2.21
N LYS A 6 6.38 14.54 2.14
CA LYS A 6 5.89 15.35 3.26
C LYS A 6 4.49 14.92 3.69
N ASP A 7 3.54 14.97 2.76
CA ASP A 7 2.12 14.70 3.00
C ASP A 7 1.77 13.23 2.70
N TYR A 8 2.44 12.65 1.70
CA TYR A 8 2.28 11.25 1.31
C TYR A 8 3.56 10.69 0.68
N VAL A 9 3.63 9.36 0.55
CA VAL A 9 4.59 8.64 -0.29
C VAL A 9 3.87 7.75 -1.27
N PHE A 10 4.43 7.62 -2.47
CA PHE A 10 3.86 6.83 -3.55
C PHE A 10 4.93 5.93 -4.17
N TYR A 11 4.61 4.65 -4.32
CA TYR A 11 5.47 3.68 -4.97
C TYR A 11 4.65 2.80 -5.91
N GLU A 12 5.00 2.86 -7.20
CA GLU A 12 4.25 2.19 -8.27
C GLU A 12 4.26 0.66 -8.13
N ASP A 13 5.37 0.10 -7.65
CA ASP A 13 5.58 -1.34 -7.54
C ASP A 13 6.20 -1.74 -6.20
N SER A 14 5.57 -2.71 -5.55
CA SER A 14 5.95 -3.24 -4.24
C SER A 14 5.46 -4.68 -4.08
N GLY A 15 6.26 -5.52 -3.44
CA GLY A 15 5.84 -6.86 -3.03
C GLY A 15 5.11 -6.81 -1.69
N VAL A 16 3.88 -7.33 -1.65
CA VAL A 16 3.00 -7.36 -0.48
C VAL A 16 2.65 -8.80 -0.11
N MET A 17 2.62 -9.06 1.20
CA MET A 17 2.15 -10.33 1.78
C MET A 17 1.32 -10.02 3.02
N ASN A 18 0.22 -10.74 3.23
CA ASN A 18 -0.60 -10.61 4.44
C ASN A 18 -1.19 -11.96 4.90
N SER A 19 -1.60 -12.01 6.16
CA SER A 19 -2.16 -13.21 6.81
C SER A 19 -3.55 -13.60 6.32
N LYS A 20 -4.28 -12.66 5.71
CA LYS A 20 -5.63 -12.87 5.18
C LYS A 20 -5.60 -13.53 3.79
N GLN A 21 -4.43 -13.53 3.14
CA GLN A 21 -4.17 -14.14 1.85
C GLN A 21 -2.81 -14.87 1.83
N PRO A 22 -2.58 -15.87 2.72
CA PRO A 22 -1.25 -16.43 2.97
C PRO A 22 -0.64 -17.18 1.77
N MET A 23 -1.45 -17.53 0.77
CA MET A 23 -1.04 -18.24 -0.45
C MET A 23 -0.92 -17.33 -1.68
N LYS A 24 -1.09 -16.00 -1.52
CA LYS A 24 -1.01 -15.03 -2.62
C LYS A 24 0.19 -14.10 -2.40
N ILE A 25 1.05 -14.00 -3.41
CA ILE A 25 2.04 -12.93 -3.50
C ILE A 25 1.40 -11.84 -4.35
N LEU A 26 1.27 -10.65 -3.76
CA LEU A 26 0.64 -9.51 -4.38
C LEU A 26 1.74 -8.52 -4.81
N ASN A 27 1.70 -8.07 -6.06
CA ASN A 27 2.32 -6.81 -6.43
C ASN A 27 1.28 -5.71 -6.28
N ALA A 28 1.70 -4.60 -5.68
CA ALA A 28 0.82 -3.48 -5.40
C ALA A 28 1.51 -2.15 -5.64
N THR A 29 0.70 -1.18 -6.05
CA THR A 29 1.02 0.23 -5.87
C THR A 29 0.75 0.59 -4.41
N VAL A 30 1.68 1.29 -3.78
CA VAL A 30 1.61 1.66 -2.37
C VAL A 30 1.46 3.15 -2.25
N VAL A 31 0.47 3.57 -1.47
CA VAL A 31 0.35 4.95 -0.99
C VAL A 31 0.45 4.95 0.52
N GLY A 32 1.29 5.80 1.09
CA GLY A 32 1.40 5.98 2.53
C GLY A 32 1.11 7.42 2.92
N THR A 33 0.27 7.63 3.93
CA THR A 33 0.10 8.91 4.62
C THR A 33 0.63 8.77 6.04
N LYS A 34 0.56 9.81 6.88
CA LYS A 34 0.95 9.67 8.30
C LYS A 34 0.04 8.73 9.10
N ASN A 35 -1.19 8.55 8.64
CA ASN A 35 -2.21 7.77 9.34
C ASN A 35 -2.43 6.39 8.72
N TYR A 36 -2.22 6.24 7.41
CA TYR A 36 -2.60 5.04 6.67
C TYR A 36 -1.49 4.51 5.77
N VAL A 37 -1.57 3.21 5.50
CA VAL A 37 -0.87 2.56 4.39
C VAL A 37 -1.91 1.85 3.53
N PHE A 38 -1.88 2.13 2.23
CA PHE A 38 -2.79 1.57 1.23
C PHE A 38 -2.01 0.68 0.27
N PHE A 39 -2.49 -0.54 0.07
CA PHE A 39 -1.96 -1.51 -0.90
C PHE A 39 -2.95 -1.67 -2.03
N ILE A 40 -2.71 -1.02 -3.16
CA ILE A 40 -3.57 -1.09 -4.33
C ILE A 40 -3.07 -2.25 -5.21
N PRO A 41 -3.78 -3.39 -5.28
CA PRO A 41 -3.35 -4.55 -6.03
C PRO A 41 -3.14 -4.23 -7.51
N THR A 42 -1.94 -4.44 -8.05
CA THR A 42 -1.63 -4.29 -9.49
C THR A 42 -1.58 -5.64 -10.19
N LYS A 43 -1.06 -6.66 -9.50
CA LYS A 43 -1.03 -8.04 -9.99
C LYS A 43 -1.10 -9.00 -8.82
N THR A 44 -1.96 -10.01 -8.93
CA THR A 44 -2.05 -11.10 -7.95
C THR A 44 -1.46 -12.36 -8.57
N THR A 45 -0.46 -12.95 -7.92
CA THR A 45 0.07 -14.27 -8.28
C THR A 45 -0.26 -15.27 -7.18
N GLY A 46 -0.99 -16.34 -7.51
CA GLY A 46 -1.41 -17.40 -6.59
C GLY A 46 -1.84 -18.66 -7.33
N LEU A 47 -1.89 -19.79 -6.63
CA LEU A 47 -2.16 -21.13 -7.20
C LEU A 47 -3.56 -21.26 -7.86
N PHE A 48 -4.49 -20.38 -7.49
CA PHE A 48 -5.80 -20.22 -8.14
C PHE A 48 -5.95 -18.79 -8.65
N LEU A 49 -6.02 -18.64 -9.97
CA LEU A 49 -6.26 -17.40 -10.72
C LEU A 49 -7.73 -16.96 -10.58
N ILE A 50 -8.23 -16.80 -9.35
CA ILE A 50 -9.44 -16.00 -9.15
C ILE A 50 -9.00 -14.54 -9.21
N LEU A 51 -9.09 -14.00 -10.41
CA LEU A 51 -9.05 -12.56 -10.69
C LEU A 51 -10.26 -11.93 -9.98
N ASP A 52 -10.14 -11.74 -8.67
CA ASP A 52 -10.78 -10.61 -7.99
C ASP A 52 -10.08 -9.35 -8.50
N THR A 53 -10.28 -9.07 -9.79
CA THR A 53 -10.16 -7.74 -10.35
C THR A 53 -11.25 -6.92 -9.68
N ILE A 54 -10.94 -6.49 -8.45
CA ILE A 54 -11.57 -5.36 -7.79
C ILE A 54 -11.73 -4.29 -8.87
N LYS A 55 -12.85 -3.56 -8.82
CA LYS A 55 -13.33 -2.51 -9.75
C LYS A 55 -12.31 -1.42 -10.18
N ASN A 56 -11.02 -1.58 -9.88
CA ASN A 56 -9.88 -0.84 -10.39
C ASN A 56 -9.93 -0.64 -11.92
N HIS A 57 -10.32 -1.66 -12.70
CA HIS A 57 -10.36 -1.51 -14.16
C HIS A 57 -11.43 -0.51 -14.64
N SER A 58 -12.59 -0.45 -13.96
CA SER A 58 -13.65 0.52 -14.27
C SER A 58 -13.30 1.95 -13.83
N TYR A 59 -12.56 2.11 -12.73
CA TYR A 59 -12.19 3.44 -12.20
C TYR A 59 -11.11 4.15 -13.02
N PHE A 60 -10.26 3.39 -13.72
CA PHE A 60 -9.09 3.94 -14.41
C PHE A 60 -9.24 4.04 -15.94
N GLN A 61 -10.42 3.75 -16.50
CA GLN A 61 -10.77 4.09 -17.90
C GLN A 61 -9.70 3.69 -18.95
N GLY A 62 -9.00 2.57 -18.75
CA GLY A 62 -7.97 2.08 -19.68
C GLY A 62 -6.53 2.56 -19.42
N ILE A 63 -6.26 3.35 -18.37
CA ILE A 63 -4.89 3.65 -17.92
C ILE A 63 -4.42 2.64 -16.87
N SER A 64 -3.11 2.57 -16.62
CA SER A 64 -2.57 1.65 -15.62
C SER A 64 -2.97 2.05 -14.19
N ILE A 65 -2.99 1.08 -13.27
CA ILE A 65 -3.32 1.34 -11.86
C ILE A 65 -2.39 2.41 -11.23
N PRO A 66 -1.06 2.38 -11.40
CA PRO A 66 -0.19 3.44 -10.88
C PRO A 66 -0.54 4.83 -11.42
N GLU A 67 -0.80 4.96 -12.72
CA GLU A 67 -1.20 6.23 -13.34
C GLU A 67 -2.54 6.72 -12.81
N GLY A 68 -3.48 5.80 -12.62
CA GLY A 68 -4.78 6.07 -12.03
C GLY A 68 -4.70 6.58 -10.60
N VAL A 69 -3.90 5.94 -9.75
CA VAL A 69 -3.65 6.38 -8.38
C VAL A 69 -2.96 7.75 -8.37
N LYS A 70 -2.02 7.99 -9.30
CA LYS A 70 -1.38 9.31 -9.42
C LYS A 70 -2.38 10.41 -9.76
N LYS A 71 -3.31 10.17 -10.71
CA LYS A 71 -4.39 11.13 -11.01
C LYS A 71 -5.27 11.40 -9.79
N LEU A 72 -5.58 10.37 -9.00
CA LEU A 72 -6.36 10.51 -7.76
C LEU A 72 -5.63 11.39 -6.73
N ILE A 73 -4.33 11.20 -6.56
CA ILE A 73 -3.47 12.06 -5.74
C ILE A 73 -3.49 13.50 -6.26
N ASP A 74 -3.28 13.69 -7.57
CA ASP A 74 -3.23 15.01 -8.20
C ASP A 74 -4.57 15.77 -8.09
N SER A 75 -5.69 15.05 -8.04
CA SER A 75 -7.03 15.61 -7.83
C SER A 75 -7.42 15.86 -6.37
N SER A 76 -6.62 15.39 -5.41
CA SER A 76 -6.93 15.51 -3.98
C SER A 76 -6.52 16.88 -3.44
N ASN A 77 -7.43 17.55 -2.73
CA ASN A 77 -7.16 18.88 -2.17
C ASN A 77 -6.43 18.80 -0.82
N SER A 78 -6.70 17.75 -0.04
CA SER A 78 -6.10 17.49 1.26
C SER A 78 -5.73 16.01 1.45
N VAL A 79 -4.96 15.72 2.50
CA VAL A 79 -4.61 14.33 2.87
C VAL A 79 -5.86 13.54 3.25
N GLY A 80 -6.83 14.17 3.92
CA GLY A 80 -8.12 13.55 4.24
C GLY A 80 -8.88 13.12 2.99
N ASP A 81 -8.98 14.00 1.99
CA ASP A 81 -9.66 13.70 0.72
C ASP A 81 -9.00 12.52 -0.02
N LEU A 82 -7.66 12.47 0.00
CA LEU A 82 -6.88 11.38 -0.57
C LEU A 82 -7.17 10.06 0.15
N GLU A 83 -7.15 10.06 1.49
CA GLU A 83 -7.44 8.89 2.30
C GLU A 83 -8.86 8.37 2.06
N GLU A 84 -9.86 9.24 2.02
CA GLU A 84 -11.25 8.88 1.72
C GLU A 84 -11.39 8.29 0.31
N SER A 85 -10.77 8.92 -0.68
CA SER A 85 -10.80 8.44 -2.07
C SER A 85 -10.15 7.06 -2.22
N LEU A 86 -9.02 6.82 -1.54
CA LEU A 86 -8.34 5.52 -1.54
C LEU A 86 -9.12 4.45 -0.78
N LYS A 87 -9.74 4.80 0.35
CA LYS A 87 -10.66 3.90 1.06
C LYS A 87 -11.83 3.52 0.17
N ALA A 88 -12.46 4.48 -0.50
CA ALA A 88 -13.56 4.21 -1.42
C ALA A 88 -13.13 3.30 -2.58
N LEU A 89 -11.96 3.56 -3.18
CA LEU A 89 -11.38 2.71 -4.22
C LEU A 89 -11.19 1.26 -3.75
N LEU A 90 -10.66 1.09 -2.53
CA LEU A 90 -10.35 -0.21 -1.94
C LEU A 90 -11.52 -0.81 -1.13
N GLN A 91 -12.68 -0.15 -1.13
CA GLN A 91 -13.87 -0.53 -0.35
C GLN A 91 -13.59 -0.69 1.16
N ASP A 92 -12.63 0.08 1.68
CA ASP A 92 -12.14 0.03 3.05
C ASP A 92 -11.76 -1.38 3.53
N ASP A 93 -11.33 -2.23 2.58
CA ASP A 93 -11.01 -3.63 2.85
C ASP A 93 -9.71 -3.75 3.65
N GLU A 94 -9.78 -4.38 4.84
CA GLU A 94 -8.65 -4.55 5.77
C GLU A 94 -7.43 -5.29 5.18
N LYS A 95 -7.58 -5.99 4.04
CA LYS A 95 -6.44 -6.58 3.31
C LYS A 95 -5.54 -5.52 2.68
N TYR A 96 -6.10 -4.36 2.36
CA TYR A 96 -5.49 -3.34 1.52
C TYR A 96 -5.42 -1.97 2.20
N VAL A 97 -6.32 -1.70 3.14
CA VAL A 97 -6.35 -0.46 3.91
C VAL A 97 -5.86 -0.74 5.32
N HIS A 98 -4.82 -0.02 5.74
CA HIS A 98 -4.20 -0.21 7.04
C HIS A 98 -4.09 1.12 7.79
N PHE A 99 -4.98 1.34 8.76
CA PHE A 99 -4.85 2.45 9.70
C PHE A 99 -3.73 2.17 10.71
N ILE A 100 -2.68 2.98 10.74
CA ILE A 100 -1.43 2.67 11.43
C ILE A 100 -1.62 2.43 12.93
N LEU A 101 -2.46 3.22 13.60
CA LEU A 101 -2.70 3.08 15.04
C LEU A 101 -3.33 1.73 15.43
N ASP A 102 -3.99 1.06 14.49
CA ASP A 102 -4.57 -0.28 14.71
C ASP A 102 -3.53 -1.40 14.70
N TRP A 103 -2.27 -1.11 14.38
CA TRP A 103 -1.18 -2.08 14.25
C TRP A 103 -0.07 -1.80 15.28
N PRO A 104 -0.14 -2.39 16.49
CA PRO A 104 0.85 -2.21 17.55
C PRO A 104 2.29 -2.47 17.11
N SER A 105 2.48 -3.38 16.15
CA SER A 105 3.77 -3.59 15.49
C SER A 105 3.78 -2.93 14.11
N PHE A 106 3.93 -1.60 14.05
CA PHE A 106 4.27 -0.85 12.83
C PHE A 106 5.79 -0.61 12.80
N LYS A 107 6.54 -1.46 12.08
CA LYS A 107 8.01 -1.36 12.06
C LYS A 107 8.67 -1.73 10.74
N PHE A 108 9.78 -1.10 10.45
CA PHE A 108 10.64 -1.50 9.34
C PHE A 108 11.68 -2.54 9.79
N LYS A 109 11.87 -3.60 8.99
CA LYS A 109 12.99 -4.54 9.13
C LYS A 109 13.92 -4.43 7.91
N GLY A 110 15.21 -4.25 8.16
CA GLY A 110 16.24 -4.23 7.12
C GLY A 110 16.83 -5.62 6.87
N PHE A 111 16.96 -6.02 5.61
CA PHE A 111 17.73 -7.19 5.19
C PHE A 111 18.40 -6.91 3.85
N LEU A 112 19.74 -7.05 3.78
CA LEU A 112 20.54 -6.83 2.57
C LEU A 112 20.21 -5.52 1.82
N GLY A 113 20.09 -4.41 2.57
CA GLY A 113 19.79 -3.08 2.00
C GLY A 113 18.34 -2.85 1.57
N LYS A 114 17.46 -3.86 1.71
CA LYS A 114 16.02 -3.72 1.52
C LYS A 114 15.34 -3.50 2.87
N HIS A 115 14.43 -2.54 2.94
CA HIS A 115 13.62 -2.29 4.13
C HIS A 115 12.17 -2.72 3.89
N THR A 116 11.68 -3.66 4.69
CA THR A 116 10.31 -4.15 4.63
C THR A 116 9.52 -3.55 5.78
N LEU A 117 8.42 -2.86 5.47
CA LEU A 117 7.43 -2.49 6.47
C LEU A 117 6.69 -3.76 6.90
N ARG A 118 6.58 -3.99 8.21
CA ARG A 118 5.77 -5.05 8.81
C ARG A 118 4.75 -4.43 9.75
N LEU A 119 3.52 -4.87 9.57
CA LEU A 119 2.33 -4.56 10.33
C LEU A 119 1.91 -5.84 11.06
N GLY A 120 1.70 -5.77 12.38
CA GLY A 120 1.22 -6.91 13.14
C GLY A 120 0.32 -6.49 14.31
N LYS A 121 -0.79 -7.22 14.49
CA LYS A 121 -1.71 -7.09 15.64
C LYS A 121 -1.15 -7.73 16.93
N GLY A 122 -0.03 -8.45 16.86
CA GLY A 122 0.58 -9.20 17.98
C GLY A 122 0.15 -10.67 18.03
N GLY A 123 0.95 -11.53 18.68
CA GLY A 123 0.69 -12.96 18.81
C GLY A 123 0.56 -13.69 17.45
N THR A 124 -0.41 -14.61 17.34
CA THR A 124 -0.84 -15.26 16.09
C THR A 124 -1.85 -14.42 15.29
N GLY A 125 -2.02 -13.15 15.64
CA GLY A 125 -2.98 -12.25 15.03
C GLY A 125 -2.66 -11.87 13.58
N ALA A 126 -3.52 -11.02 13.01
CA ALA A 126 -3.35 -10.57 11.63
C ALA A 126 -1.99 -9.87 11.43
N TRP A 127 -1.39 -10.10 10.27
CA TRP A 127 -0.15 -9.46 9.86
C TRP A 127 -0.21 -9.05 8.39
N SER A 128 0.53 -8.00 8.07
CA SER A 128 0.69 -7.51 6.70
C SER A 128 2.11 -6.98 6.53
N SER A 129 2.65 -7.05 5.32
CA SER A 129 4.01 -6.60 5.06
C SER A 129 4.16 -6.14 3.64
N VAL A 130 5.02 -5.14 3.45
CA VAL A 130 5.32 -4.58 2.14
C VAL A 130 6.80 -4.27 2.01
N THR A 131 7.37 -4.66 0.87
CA THR A 131 8.71 -4.28 0.45
C THR A 131 8.60 -3.48 -0.83
N VAL A 132 8.94 -2.19 -0.74
CA VAL A 132 8.97 -1.30 -1.89
C VAL A 132 10.13 -1.69 -2.81
N ASN A 133 9.82 -1.87 -4.11
CA ASN A 133 10.82 -2.23 -5.10
C ASN A 133 11.56 -0.99 -5.64
N GLY A 134 12.81 -1.18 -6.04
CA GLY A 134 13.68 -0.14 -6.60
C GLY A 134 14.80 0.32 -5.66
N LYS A 135 15.91 0.75 -6.26
CA LYS A 135 17.14 1.14 -5.54
C LYS A 135 16.85 2.35 -4.65
N GLY A 136 17.10 2.24 -3.34
CA GLY A 136 16.93 3.31 -2.36
C GLY A 136 15.48 3.63 -1.93
N LYS A 137 14.47 3.20 -2.69
CA LYS A 137 13.05 3.52 -2.41
C LYS A 137 12.57 2.99 -1.07
N SER A 138 12.91 1.75 -0.71
CA SER A 138 12.55 1.18 0.60
C SER A 138 13.19 1.93 1.78
N LYS A 139 14.39 2.50 1.61
CA LYS A 139 15.02 3.35 2.61
C LYS A 139 14.27 4.68 2.75
N ALA A 140 13.92 5.32 1.64
CA ALA A 140 13.11 6.55 1.66
C ALA A 140 11.75 6.32 2.34
N PHE A 141 11.12 5.17 2.09
CA PHE A 141 9.84 4.82 2.70
C PHE A 141 9.94 4.72 4.23
N ARG A 142 11.00 4.08 4.70
CA ARG A 142 11.33 4.01 6.12
C ARG A 142 11.55 5.41 6.71
N THR A 143 12.35 6.25 6.04
CA THR A 143 12.63 7.63 6.46
C THR A 143 11.38 8.49 6.55
N TYR A 144 10.42 8.33 5.62
CA TYR A 144 9.16 9.07 5.64
C TYR A 144 8.36 8.87 6.93
N TYR A 145 8.39 7.65 7.50
CA TYR A 145 7.76 7.34 8.78
C TYR A 145 8.66 7.64 10.00
N GLY A 146 9.82 8.27 9.80
CA GLY A 146 10.75 8.61 10.86
C GLY A 146 11.43 7.40 11.51
N GLN A 147 11.49 6.25 10.81
CA GLN A 147 12.06 5.01 11.34
C GLN A 147 13.44 4.69 10.79
#